data_AF-A0A1D6JUH5-F1
#
_entry.id   AF-A0A1D6JUH5-F1
#
_cell.length_a   1.000
_cell.length_b   1.000
_cell.length_c   1.000
_cell.angle_alpha   90.00
_cell.angle_beta   90.00
_cell.angle_gamma   90.00
#
_symmetry.space_group_name_H-M   'P 1'
#
loop_
_entity.id
_entity.type
_entity.pdbx_description
1 polymer ?
#
loop_
_entity_poly.entity_id
_entity_poly.type
_entity_poly.pdbx_seq_one_letter_code
_entity_poly.pdbx_strand_id
1 'polypeptide(L)'
;MGLEAAMALGDPPADYASIATVGLFVAFMCVCIVVGHLLEENRWMNESITMLFIGLGTRAVILFASSEKHSRVLVFSEDLLFIYLLPLIIFNAGFQVKKKQFFRNFITITLFGAVGTLISFTVISLGALGLISRLNIGALELGDYLALGAIFSATDSVCTLQVLSQDETPFLYSLVFGEGVVNDTTSVVLFNAIQNFDHGNISGAKLLNFIGSFLYLFGSSTILGVASGLLSAYTIKKLYFGRHSTDHEVSIMMLMAYLSYMLAEKVRGSQPSMPLQHCRLSSRLFCFFMLVWMHWI
;
A
#
# COMPACT_ATOMS: atom_id res chain seq x y z
N MET A 1 11.71 -14.27 -55.27
CA MET A 1 12.93 -14.45 -54.47
C MET A 1 13.24 -13.26 -53.54
N GLY A 2 12.25 -12.42 -53.18
CA GLY A 2 12.48 -11.24 -52.32
C GLY A 2 11.65 -11.18 -51.04
N LEU A 3 10.83 -12.20 -50.76
CA LEU A 3 9.92 -12.23 -49.60
C LEU A 3 10.36 -13.21 -48.49
N GLU A 4 11.36 -14.05 -48.75
CA GLU A 4 11.95 -15.00 -47.79
C GLU A 4 13.19 -14.41 -47.06
N ALA A 5 13.67 -13.23 -47.48
CA ALA A 5 14.83 -12.57 -46.88
C ALA A 5 14.49 -11.67 -45.67
N ALA A 6 13.21 -11.56 -45.29
CA ALA A 6 12.77 -10.77 -44.14
C ALA A 6 12.73 -11.57 -42.82
N MET A 7 12.96 -12.88 -42.85
CA MET A 7 12.95 -13.76 -41.66
C MET A 7 14.34 -14.03 -41.06
N ALA A 8 15.31 -13.14 -41.29
CA ALA A 8 16.66 -13.21 -40.73
C ALA A 8 17.00 -11.98 -39.86
N LEU A 9 16.03 -11.43 -39.14
CA LEU A 9 16.34 -10.50 -38.04
C LEU A 9 16.65 -11.37 -36.81
N GLY A 10 17.96 -11.54 -36.54
CA GLY A 10 18.43 -12.23 -35.36
C GLY A 10 17.80 -11.66 -34.09
N ASP A 11 17.49 -12.53 -33.13
CA ASP A 11 16.90 -12.15 -31.86
C ASP A 11 17.65 -10.96 -31.25
N PRO A 12 16.96 -9.84 -30.93
CA PRO A 12 17.63 -8.69 -30.37
C PRO A 12 18.24 -9.07 -29.00
N PRO A 13 19.41 -8.50 -28.63
CA PRO A 13 20.03 -8.75 -27.34
C PRO A 13 19.02 -8.53 -26.19
N ALA A 14 19.09 -9.34 -25.14
CA ALA A 14 18.14 -9.32 -24.00
C ALA A 14 17.93 -7.93 -23.39
N ASP A 15 18.91 -7.03 -23.51
CA ASP A 15 18.83 -5.64 -23.07
C ASP A 15 17.79 -4.82 -23.88
N TYR A 16 17.66 -5.04 -25.19
CA TYR A 16 16.69 -4.34 -26.03
C TYR A 16 15.25 -4.76 -25.72
N ALA A 17 15.00 -6.04 -25.43
CA ALA A 17 13.69 -6.51 -24.99
C ALA A 17 13.31 -5.90 -23.63
N SER A 18 14.28 -5.74 -22.74
CA SER A 18 14.10 -5.08 -21.44
C SER A 18 13.78 -3.60 -21.60
N ILE A 19 14.52 -2.88 -22.46
CA ILE A 19 14.27 -1.46 -22.78
C ILE A 19 12.89 -1.29 -23.42
N ALA A 20 12.52 -2.14 -24.37
CA ALA A 20 11.21 -2.10 -25.03
C ALA A 20 10.07 -2.32 -24.04
N THR A 21 10.24 -3.26 -23.09
CA THR A 21 9.25 -3.53 -22.03
C THR A 21 9.09 -2.35 -21.08
N VAL A 22 10.20 -1.75 -20.63
CA VAL A 22 10.18 -0.55 -19.79
C VAL A 22 9.56 0.63 -20.55
N GLY A 23 9.90 0.80 -21.83
CA GLY A 23 9.33 1.85 -22.69
C GLY A 23 7.83 1.71 -22.87
N LEU A 24 7.33 0.48 -23.05
CA LEU A 24 5.90 0.20 -23.13
C LEU A 24 5.18 0.51 -21.82
N PHE A 25 5.77 0.15 -20.67
CA PHE A 25 5.22 0.47 -19.35
C PHE A 25 5.15 1.98 -19.12
N VAL A 26 6.22 2.72 -19.45
CA VAL A 26 6.24 4.19 -19.33
C VAL A 26 5.21 4.83 -20.26
N ALA A 27 5.12 4.38 -21.51
CA ALA A 27 4.12 4.87 -22.45
C ALA A 27 2.69 4.63 -21.95
N PHE A 28 2.42 3.45 -21.38
CA PHE A 28 1.14 3.13 -20.75
C PHE A 28 0.83 4.08 -19.58
N MET A 29 1.78 4.30 -18.68
CA MET A 29 1.62 5.25 -17.57
C MET A 29 1.34 6.67 -18.06
N CYS A 30 2.04 7.14 -19.11
CA CYS A 30 1.76 8.43 -19.72
C CYS A 30 0.34 8.52 -20.29
N VAL A 31 -0.12 7.48 -21.01
CA VAL A 31 -1.49 7.44 -21.54
C VAL A 31 -2.50 7.47 -20.40
N CYS A 32 -2.29 6.69 -19.34
CA CYS A 32 -3.13 6.71 -18.14
C CYS A 32 -3.22 8.12 -17.53
N ILE A 33 -2.09 8.81 -17.38
CA ILE A 33 -2.05 10.19 -16.83
C ILE A 33 -2.82 11.16 -17.73
N VAL A 34 -2.57 11.13 -19.04
CA VAL A 34 -3.23 12.04 -20.00
C VAL A 34 -4.72 11.78 -20.04
N VAL A 35 -5.15 10.52 -20.12
CA VAL A 35 -6.56 10.15 -20.15
C VAL A 35 -7.24 10.49 -18.82
N GLY A 36 -6.57 10.25 -17.69
CA GLY A 36 -7.04 10.65 -16.37
C GLY A 36 -7.31 12.16 -16.29
N HIS A 37 -6.35 12.96 -16.75
CA HIS A 37 -6.48 14.42 -16.76
C HIS A 37 -7.58 14.92 -17.72
N LEU A 38 -7.71 14.33 -18.92
CA LEU A 38 -8.78 14.69 -19.86
C LEU A 38 -10.17 14.33 -19.34
N LEU A 39 -10.27 13.28 -18.54
CA LEU A 39 -11.54 12.82 -17.98
C LEU A 39 -11.88 13.49 -16.63
N GLU A 40 -10.95 14.26 -16.06
CA GLU A 40 -11.16 15.06 -14.85
C GLU A 40 -12.33 16.05 -15.01
N GLU A 41 -12.56 16.52 -16.24
CA GLU A 41 -13.67 17.42 -16.56
C GLU A 41 -15.05 16.72 -16.47
N ASN A 42 -15.07 15.38 -16.52
CA ASN A 42 -16.29 14.61 -16.58
C ASN A 42 -16.75 14.21 -15.16
N ARG A 43 -17.72 14.95 -14.61
CA ARG A 43 -18.23 14.80 -13.22
C ARG A 43 -18.69 13.40 -12.80
N TRP A 44 -18.88 12.49 -13.75
CA TRP A 44 -19.48 11.16 -13.50
C TRP A 44 -18.45 10.07 -13.19
N MET A 45 -17.16 10.31 -13.40
CA MET A 45 -16.15 9.25 -13.28
C MET A 45 -14.98 9.69 -12.40
N ASN A 46 -14.82 9.03 -11.25
CA ASN A 46 -13.65 9.22 -10.41
C ASN A 46 -12.39 8.72 -11.13
N GLU A 47 -11.29 9.44 -10.96
CA GLU A 47 -9.99 9.14 -11.58
C GLU A 47 -9.57 7.66 -11.36
N SER A 48 -9.76 7.13 -10.15
CA SER A 48 -9.40 5.74 -9.82
C SER A 48 -10.22 4.71 -10.60
N ILE A 49 -11.52 4.98 -10.81
CA ILE A 49 -12.42 4.10 -11.58
C ILE A 49 -11.99 4.11 -13.06
N THR A 50 -11.69 5.29 -13.59
CA THR A 50 -11.16 5.47 -14.94
C THR A 50 -9.89 4.63 -15.15
N MET A 51 -8.93 4.76 -14.22
CA MET A 51 -7.67 4.02 -14.29
C MET A 51 -7.89 2.50 -14.22
N LEU A 52 -8.86 2.05 -13.42
CA LEU A 52 -9.20 0.64 -13.30
C LEU A 52 -9.75 0.09 -14.63
N PHE A 53 -10.65 0.82 -15.28
CA PHE A 53 -11.18 0.44 -16.60
C PHE A 53 -10.12 0.47 -17.70
N ILE A 54 -9.22 1.46 -17.70
CA ILE A 54 -8.11 1.52 -18.65
C ILE A 54 -7.20 0.31 -18.47
N GLY A 55 -6.82 -0.02 -17.22
CA GLY A 55 -6.00 -1.20 -16.92
C GLY A 55 -6.65 -2.50 -17.38
N LEU A 56 -7.96 -2.67 -17.11
CA LEU A 56 -8.75 -3.83 -17.55
C LEU A 56 -8.85 -3.91 -19.07
N GLY A 57 -9.11 -2.78 -19.73
CA GLY A 57 -9.20 -2.66 -21.18
C GLY A 57 -7.87 -3.00 -21.86
N THR A 58 -6.76 -2.45 -21.38
CA THR A 58 -5.42 -2.75 -21.90
C THR A 58 -5.06 -4.22 -21.70
N ARG A 59 -5.38 -4.81 -20.53
CA ARG A 59 -5.19 -6.24 -20.29
C ARG A 59 -6.02 -7.08 -21.26
N ALA A 60 -7.27 -6.72 -21.51
CA ALA A 60 -8.16 -7.42 -22.44
C ALA A 60 -7.66 -7.33 -23.89
N VAL A 61 -7.26 -6.14 -24.35
CA VAL A 61 -6.68 -5.93 -25.70
C VAL A 61 -5.42 -6.77 -25.88
N ILE A 62 -4.55 -6.83 -24.88
CA ILE A 62 -3.31 -7.61 -24.96
C ILE A 62 -3.60 -9.11 -24.97
N LEU A 63 -4.58 -9.58 -24.19
CA LEU A 63 -5.05 -10.97 -24.23
C LEU A 63 -5.65 -11.34 -25.58
N PHE A 64 -6.36 -10.42 -26.23
CA PHE A 64 -6.98 -10.64 -27.53
C PHE A 64 -5.96 -10.58 -28.68
N ALA A 65 -4.96 -9.70 -28.58
CA ALA A 65 -3.94 -9.52 -29.60
C ALA A 65 -2.78 -10.52 -29.51
N SER A 66 -2.48 -11.06 -28.32
CA SER A 66 -1.42 -12.05 -28.13
C SER A 66 -1.98 -13.44 -27.81
N SER A 67 -1.74 -14.40 -28.71
CA SER A 67 -2.03 -15.81 -28.48
C SER A 67 -1.04 -16.38 -27.43
N GLU A 68 -1.49 -16.38 -26.17
CA GLU A 68 -0.96 -17.03 -24.95
C GLU A 68 0.52 -16.82 -24.53
N LYS A 69 1.43 -16.37 -25.38
CA LYS A 69 2.88 -16.45 -25.11
C LYS A 69 3.48 -15.26 -24.34
N HIS A 70 2.74 -14.17 -24.11
CA HIS A 70 3.26 -12.97 -23.41
C HIS A 70 2.49 -12.59 -22.13
N SER A 71 1.71 -13.52 -21.57
CA SER A 71 0.93 -13.28 -20.33
C SER A 71 1.78 -12.87 -19.11
N ARG A 72 3.09 -13.17 -19.11
CA ARG A 72 4.02 -12.81 -18.02
C ARG A 72 4.57 -11.38 -18.08
N VAL A 73 4.47 -10.67 -19.21
CA VAL A 73 5.06 -9.32 -19.37
C VAL A 73 4.29 -8.25 -18.56
N LEU A 74 3.04 -8.55 -18.18
CA LEU A 74 2.19 -7.67 -17.37
C LEU A 74 1.94 -8.19 -15.95
N VAL A 75 2.78 -9.09 -15.44
CA VAL A 75 2.70 -9.43 -14.02
C VAL A 75 3.19 -8.22 -13.26
N PHE A 76 2.26 -7.53 -12.61
CA PHE A 76 2.56 -6.41 -11.76
C PHE A 76 3.39 -6.88 -10.57
N SER A 77 4.60 -6.35 -10.45
CA SER A 77 5.46 -6.64 -9.30
C SER A 77 4.94 -5.84 -8.11
N GLU A 78 4.28 -6.53 -7.16
CA GLU A 78 3.88 -5.94 -5.88
C GLU A 78 5.06 -5.23 -5.20
N ASP A 79 6.26 -5.78 -5.33
CA ASP A 79 7.50 -5.18 -4.84
C ASP A 79 7.73 -3.77 -5.38
N LEU A 80 7.41 -3.49 -6.65
CA LEU A 80 7.54 -2.14 -7.19
C LEU A 80 6.55 -1.18 -6.53
N LEU A 81 5.32 -1.62 -6.31
CA LEU A 81 4.30 -0.82 -5.64
C LEU A 81 4.69 -0.51 -4.19
N PHE A 82 5.07 -1.54 -3.44
CA PHE A 82 5.39 -1.40 -2.03
C PHE A 82 6.72 -0.66 -1.81
N ILE A 83 7.73 -0.89 -2.64
CA ILE A 83 9.06 -0.28 -2.46
C ILE A 83 9.13 1.14 -3.01
N TYR A 84 8.57 1.40 -4.20
CA TYR A 84 8.77 2.70 -4.87
C TYR A 84 7.56 3.62 -4.76
N LEU A 85 6.36 3.15 -5.07
CA LEU A 85 5.16 4.01 -5.12
C LEU A 85 4.66 4.38 -3.74
N LEU A 86 4.57 3.38 -2.87
CA LEU A 86 3.90 3.52 -1.60
C LEU A 86 4.60 4.51 -0.64
N PRO A 87 5.94 4.53 -0.49
CA PRO A 87 6.58 5.56 0.33
C PRO A 87 6.27 6.97 -0.19
N LEU A 88 6.17 7.14 -1.51
CA LEU A 88 5.85 8.42 -2.14
C LEU A 88 4.40 8.85 -1.87
N ILE A 89 3.46 7.90 -1.92
CA ILE A 89 2.04 8.15 -1.63
C ILE A 89 1.85 8.52 -0.16
N ILE A 90 2.43 7.74 0.77
CA ILE A 90 2.36 8.01 2.21
C ILE A 90 3.05 9.34 2.53
N PHE A 91 4.18 9.65 1.87
CA PHE A 91 4.84 10.94 1.98
C PHE A 91 3.92 12.09 1.59
N ASN A 92 3.33 12.03 0.41
CA ASN A 92 2.47 13.10 -0.09
C ASN A 92 1.22 13.30 0.78
N ALA A 93 0.56 12.21 1.17
CA ALA A 93 -0.62 12.28 2.03
C ALA A 93 -0.26 12.74 3.45
N GLY A 94 0.82 12.22 4.03
CA GLY A 94 1.29 12.60 5.37
C GLY A 94 1.77 14.05 5.44
N PHE A 95 2.40 14.55 4.38
CA PHE A 95 2.82 15.95 4.28
C PHE A 95 1.61 16.90 4.24
N GLN A 96 0.54 16.49 3.56
CA GLN A 96 -0.68 17.28 3.46
C GLN A 96 -1.42 17.39 4.80
N VAL A 97 -1.59 16.29 5.55
CA VAL A 97 -2.41 16.20 6.78
C VAL A 97 -2.20 17.35 7.78
N LYS A 98 -3.32 17.92 8.29
CA LYS A 98 -3.28 18.96 9.34
C LYS A 98 -2.88 18.33 10.69
N LYS A 99 -1.58 18.41 11.03
CA LYS A 99 -0.97 17.81 12.23
C LYS A 99 -1.75 17.95 13.54
N LYS A 100 -2.24 19.15 13.87
CA LYS A 100 -2.97 19.39 15.13
C LYS A 100 -4.26 18.59 15.23
N GLN A 101 -4.97 18.45 14.12
CA GLN A 101 -6.23 17.70 14.08
C GLN A 101 -5.98 16.20 14.12
N PHE A 102 -4.95 15.73 13.41
CA PHE A 102 -4.54 14.33 13.42
C PHE A 102 -4.22 13.84 14.84
N PHE A 103 -3.33 14.53 15.56
CA PHE A 103 -2.94 14.13 16.91
C PHE A 103 -4.06 14.24 17.94
N ARG A 104 -4.93 15.26 17.80
CA ARG A 104 -6.08 15.41 18.71
C ARG A 104 -7.05 14.22 18.62
N ASN A 105 -7.14 13.59 17.44
CA ASN A 105 -8.05 12.49 17.19
C ASN A 105 -7.33 11.14 17.01
N PHE A 106 -6.07 11.05 17.41
CA PHE A 106 -5.24 9.85 17.20
C PHE A 106 -5.89 8.57 17.77
N ILE A 107 -6.54 8.68 18.94
CA ILE A 107 -7.25 7.57 19.57
C ILE A 107 -8.42 7.13 18.69
N THR A 108 -9.21 8.07 18.17
CA THR A 108 -10.34 7.78 17.28
C THR A 108 -9.89 7.11 15.99
N ILE A 109 -8.80 7.60 15.39
CA ILE A 109 -8.18 7.03 14.19
C ILE A 109 -7.75 5.59 14.46
N THR A 110 -7.05 5.36 15.56
CA THR A 110 -6.55 4.04 15.93
C THR A 110 -7.70 3.08 16.25
N LEU A 111 -8.76 3.56 16.92
CA LEU A 111 -9.97 2.76 17.19
C LEU A 111 -10.68 2.36 15.89
N PHE A 112 -10.89 3.29 14.97
CA PHE A 112 -11.50 2.98 13.68
C PHE A 112 -10.65 1.99 12.88
N GLY A 113 -9.33 2.19 12.81
CA GLY A 113 -8.44 1.29 12.08
C GLY A 113 -8.23 -0.08 12.72
N ALA A 114 -8.31 -0.21 14.05
CA ALA A 114 -8.13 -1.51 14.71
C ALA A 114 -9.47 -2.22 14.92
N VAL A 115 -10.39 -1.57 15.64
CA VAL A 115 -11.69 -2.16 15.99
C VAL A 115 -12.60 -2.21 14.77
N GLY A 116 -12.58 -1.21 13.90
CA GLY A 116 -13.34 -1.23 12.65
C GLY A 116 -12.93 -2.40 11.77
N THR A 117 -11.63 -2.62 11.58
CA THR A 117 -11.13 -3.77 10.80
C THR A 117 -11.52 -5.11 11.43
N LEU A 118 -11.49 -5.25 12.76
CA LEU A 118 -11.96 -6.48 13.42
C LEU A 118 -13.46 -6.74 13.22
N ILE A 119 -14.28 -5.70 13.26
CA ILE A 119 -15.72 -5.81 12.99
C ILE A 119 -15.92 -6.21 11.52
N SER A 120 -15.28 -5.51 10.58
CA SER A 120 -15.35 -5.79 9.15
C SER A 120 -14.91 -7.23 8.85
N PHE A 121 -13.78 -7.66 9.41
CA PHE A 121 -13.31 -9.03 9.32
C PHE A 121 -14.37 -10.04 9.77
N THR A 122 -14.98 -9.82 10.93
CA THR A 122 -15.96 -10.74 11.51
C THR A 122 -17.19 -10.83 10.62
N VAL A 123 -17.72 -9.69 10.19
CA VAL A 123 -18.91 -9.62 9.32
C VAL A 123 -18.64 -10.27 7.96
N ILE A 124 -17.50 -9.97 7.33
CA ILE A 124 -17.15 -10.52 6.01
C ILE A 124 -16.87 -12.02 6.11
N SER A 125 -16.15 -12.48 7.12
CA SER A 125 -15.85 -13.91 7.30
C SER A 125 -17.12 -14.73 7.51
N LEU A 126 -18.03 -14.27 8.38
CA LEU A 126 -19.31 -14.93 8.63
C LEU A 126 -20.22 -14.84 7.40
N GLY A 127 -20.24 -13.70 6.71
CA GLY A 127 -20.99 -13.51 5.46
C GLY A 127 -20.49 -14.43 4.35
N ALA A 128 -19.17 -14.58 4.20
CA ALA A 128 -18.55 -15.48 3.24
C ALA A 128 -18.88 -16.94 3.56
N LEU A 129 -18.78 -17.34 4.83
CA LEU A 129 -19.20 -18.67 5.28
C LEU A 129 -20.68 -18.93 4.96
N GLY A 130 -21.56 -17.96 5.22
CA GLY A 130 -22.99 -18.09 4.92
C GLY A 130 -23.33 -18.14 3.43
N LEU A 131 -22.69 -17.31 2.61
CA LEU A 131 -23.00 -17.17 1.18
C LEU A 131 -22.33 -18.24 0.32
N ILE A 132 -21.03 -18.44 0.50
CA ILE A 132 -20.25 -19.36 -0.35
C ILE A 132 -20.63 -20.81 -0.04
N SER A 133 -20.88 -21.15 1.23
CA SER A 133 -21.37 -22.49 1.60
C SER A 133 -22.73 -22.81 0.98
N ARG A 134 -23.57 -21.80 0.69
CA ARG A 134 -24.84 -22.00 -0.01
C ARG A 134 -24.67 -22.20 -1.51
N LEU A 135 -23.60 -21.67 -2.09
CA LEU A 135 -23.32 -21.77 -3.53
C LEU A 135 -22.61 -23.08 -3.92
N ASN A 136 -22.24 -23.94 -2.96
CA ASN A 136 -21.53 -25.22 -3.20
C ASN A 136 -20.26 -25.05 -4.07
N ILE A 137 -19.59 -23.91 -3.98
CA ILE A 137 -18.34 -23.63 -4.71
C ILE A 137 -17.19 -24.28 -3.92
N GLY A 138 -17.06 -25.60 -4.05
CA GLY A 138 -15.97 -26.38 -3.44
C GLY A 138 -16.03 -26.49 -1.91
N ALA A 139 -15.26 -27.43 -1.37
CA ALA A 139 -15.06 -27.58 0.06
C ALA A 139 -13.93 -26.66 0.50
N LEU A 140 -14.26 -25.42 0.86
CA LEU A 140 -13.33 -24.47 1.48
C LEU A 140 -13.25 -24.76 2.98
N GLU A 141 -12.05 -24.66 3.54
CA GLU A 141 -11.85 -24.84 4.98
C GLU A 141 -12.23 -23.58 5.75
N LEU A 142 -12.44 -23.71 7.07
CA LEU A 142 -12.71 -22.55 7.93
C LEU A 142 -11.63 -21.47 7.77
N GLY A 143 -10.37 -21.88 7.62
CA GLY A 143 -9.24 -20.98 7.42
C GLY A 143 -9.38 -20.10 6.17
N ASP A 144 -9.97 -20.61 5.09
CA ASP A 144 -10.13 -19.86 3.84
C ASP A 144 -11.15 -18.72 4.00
N TYR A 145 -12.27 -18.98 4.69
CA TYR A 145 -13.27 -17.94 4.96
C TYR A 145 -12.73 -16.82 5.85
N LEU A 146 -11.94 -17.19 6.86
CA LEU A 146 -11.27 -16.22 7.73
C LEU A 146 -10.22 -15.44 6.93
N ALA A 147 -9.38 -16.11 6.13
CA ALA A 147 -8.39 -15.45 5.28
C ALA A 147 -9.05 -14.44 4.33
N LEU A 148 -10.19 -14.80 3.74
CA LEU A 148 -10.99 -13.93 2.88
C LEU A 148 -11.48 -12.68 3.63
N GLY A 149 -12.00 -12.88 4.84
CA GLY A 149 -12.42 -11.75 5.69
C GLY A 149 -11.26 -10.85 6.08
N ALA A 150 -10.07 -11.40 6.32
CA ALA A 150 -8.90 -10.59 6.67
C ALA A 150 -8.46 -9.74 5.47
N ILE A 151 -8.39 -10.33 4.28
CA ILE A 151 -8.02 -9.62 3.04
C ILE A 151 -9.03 -8.51 2.73
N PHE A 152 -10.33 -8.80 2.77
CA PHE A 152 -11.36 -7.81 2.42
C PHE A 152 -11.67 -6.79 3.53
N SER A 153 -11.14 -6.98 4.74
CA SER A 153 -11.26 -5.98 5.81
C SER A 153 -10.39 -4.74 5.58
N ALA A 154 -9.33 -4.86 4.76
CA ALA A 154 -8.48 -3.75 4.36
C ALA A 154 -9.23 -2.78 3.43
N THR A 155 -9.23 -1.49 3.77
CA THR A 155 -9.87 -0.43 2.98
C THR A 155 -8.83 0.33 2.14
N ASP A 156 -9.17 0.66 0.90
CA ASP A 156 -8.32 1.52 0.07
C ASP A 156 -8.61 3.00 0.39
N SER A 157 -7.82 3.55 1.31
CA SER A 157 -7.89 4.95 1.67
C SER A 157 -7.40 5.87 0.54
N VAL A 158 -6.52 5.41 -0.37
CA VAL A 158 -5.96 6.27 -1.43
C VAL A 158 -7.05 6.69 -2.41
N CYS A 159 -7.86 5.74 -2.86
CA CYS A 159 -9.00 6.02 -3.74
C CYS A 159 -9.99 7.01 -3.09
N THR A 160 -10.21 6.88 -1.78
CA THR A 160 -11.11 7.78 -1.03
C THR A 160 -10.52 9.17 -0.88
N LEU A 161 -9.21 9.28 -0.64
CA LEU A 161 -8.50 10.55 -0.48
C LEU A 161 -8.41 11.36 -1.78
N GLN A 162 -8.53 10.74 -2.95
CA GLN A 162 -8.59 11.46 -4.24
C GLN A 162 -9.87 12.29 -4.40
N VAL A 163 -10.97 11.87 -3.79
CA VAL A 163 -12.26 12.58 -3.85
C VAL A 163 -12.38 13.58 -2.71
N LEU A 164 -11.62 13.39 -1.64
CA LEU A 164 -11.73 14.18 -0.42
C LEU A 164 -10.78 15.37 -0.44
N SER A 165 -11.34 16.58 -0.34
CA SER A 165 -10.54 17.80 -0.24
C SER A 165 -10.10 18.04 1.21
N GLN A 166 -8.82 18.32 1.40
CA GLN A 166 -8.27 18.57 2.73
C GLN A 166 -8.71 19.93 3.30
N ASP A 167 -8.98 20.91 2.44
CA ASP A 167 -9.36 22.26 2.86
C ASP A 167 -10.81 22.35 3.33
N GLU A 168 -11.73 21.58 2.74
CA GLU A 168 -13.14 21.56 3.17
C GLU A 168 -13.34 20.66 4.38
N THR A 169 -12.71 19.47 4.41
CA THR A 169 -12.95 18.47 5.45
C THR A 169 -11.67 17.90 6.08
N PRO A 170 -10.82 18.74 6.73
CA PRO A 170 -9.52 18.33 7.24
C PRO A 170 -9.59 17.22 8.29
N PHE A 171 -10.68 17.17 9.07
CA PHE A 171 -10.90 16.12 10.05
C PHE A 171 -11.15 14.76 9.37
N LEU A 172 -12.03 14.71 8.38
CA LEU A 172 -12.37 13.48 7.68
C LEU A 172 -11.18 12.97 6.86
N TYR A 173 -10.43 13.88 6.22
CA TYR A 173 -9.19 13.54 5.51
C TYR A 173 -8.18 12.87 6.45
N SER A 174 -7.93 13.48 7.61
CA SER A 174 -7.00 12.94 8.61
C SER A 174 -7.48 11.59 9.15
N LEU A 175 -8.80 11.42 9.31
CA LEU A 175 -9.41 10.19 9.80
C LEU A 175 -9.24 9.05 8.80
N VAL A 176 -9.63 9.24 7.54
CA VAL A 176 -9.55 8.23 6.47
C VAL A 176 -8.11 7.84 6.16
N PHE A 177 -7.21 8.81 6.09
CA PHE A 177 -5.79 8.52 5.86
C PHE A 177 -5.19 7.70 6.99
N GLY A 178 -5.41 8.12 8.24
CA GLY A 178 -4.88 7.40 9.39
C GLY A 178 -5.53 6.03 9.61
N GLU A 179 -6.84 5.92 9.39
CA GLU A 179 -7.59 4.66 9.47
C GLU A 179 -7.03 3.66 8.47
N GLY A 180 -6.85 4.03 7.20
CA GLY A 180 -6.29 3.11 6.19
C GLY A 180 -4.91 2.55 6.56
N VAL A 181 -4.03 3.38 7.14
CA VAL A 181 -2.68 2.93 7.56
C VAL A 181 -2.77 1.92 8.73
N VAL A 182 -3.62 2.20 9.73
CA VAL A 182 -3.79 1.32 10.89
C VAL A 182 -4.57 0.06 10.52
N ASN A 183 -5.58 0.20 9.66
CA ASN A 183 -6.39 -0.88 9.10
C ASN A 183 -5.50 -1.91 8.41
N ASP A 184 -4.68 -1.48 7.44
CA ASP A 184 -3.76 -2.35 6.74
C ASP A 184 -2.91 -3.17 7.72
N THR A 185 -2.53 -2.57 8.85
CA THR A 185 -1.70 -3.25 9.87
C THR A 185 -2.50 -4.33 10.56
N THR A 186 -3.70 -3.96 10.97
CA THR A 186 -4.60 -4.86 11.68
C THR A 186 -4.98 -6.05 10.81
N SER A 187 -5.33 -5.84 9.53
CA SER A 187 -5.72 -6.89 8.59
C SER A 187 -4.58 -7.86 8.30
N VAL A 188 -3.35 -7.37 8.15
CA VAL A 188 -2.15 -8.22 7.99
C VAL A 188 -1.86 -9.02 9.25
N VAL A 189 -1.96 -8.41 10.43
CA VAL A 189 -1.74 -9.13 11.70
C VAL A 189 -2.77 -10.24 11.86
N LEU A 190 -4.00 -9.96 11.45
CA LEU A 190 -5.10 -10.90 11.49
C LEU A 190 -4.91 -12.05 10.50
N PHE A 191 -4.53 -11.73 9.26
CA PHE A 191 -4.22 -12.72 8.23
C PHE A 191 -3.09 -13.67 8.67
N ASN A 192 -2.03 -13.13 9.27
CA ASN A 192 -0.96 -13.95 9.83
C ASN A 192 -1.42 -14.82 11.00
N ALA A 193 -2.26 -14.28 11.90
CA ALA A 193 -2.82 -15.05 13.01
C ALA A 193 -3.66 -16.24 12.52
N ILE A 194 -4.34 -16.08 11.38
CA ILE A 194 -5.14 -17.13 10.72
C ILE A 194 -4.26 -18.16 10.03
N GLN A 195 -3.16 -17.76 9.38
CA GLN A 195 -2.24 -18.75 8.77
C GLN A 195 -1.55 -19.63 9.81
N ASN A 196 -1.30 -19.09 11.01
CA ASN A 196 -0.77 -19.86 12.14
C ASN A 196 -1.87 -20.57 12.94
N PHE A 197 -3.07 -20.72 12.37
CA PHE A 197 -4.19 -21.42 13.00
C PHE A 197 -3.99 -22.93 12.85
N ASP A 198 -3.81 -23.62 13.98
CA ASP A 198 -3.82 -25.07 14.04
C ASP A 198 -5.09 -25.49 14.79
N HIS A 199 -5.83 -26.42 14.21
CA HIS A 199 -7.25 -26.71 14.51
C HIS A 199 -7.49 -27.26 15.92
N GLY A 200 -6.43 -27.58 16.68
CA GLY A 200 -6.52 -28.31 17.94
C GLY A 200 -6.72 -27.48 19.20
N ASN A 201 -6.48 -26.16 19.20
CA ASN A 201 -6.54 -25.41 20.45
C ASN A 201 -6.70 -23.89 20.27
N ILE A 202 -7.73 -23.35 20.95
CA ILE A 202 -7.81 -22.01 21.56
C ILE A 202 -8.67 -20.95 20.84
N SER A 203 -9.68 -20.44 21.56
CA SER A 203 -10.35 -19.15 21.29
C SER A 203 -9.74 -17.98 22.09
N GLY A 204 -9.21 -18.21 23.31
CA GLY A 204 -8.76 -17.14 24.23
C GLY A 204 -7.28 -16.71 24.08
N ALA A 205 -6.33 -17.63 24.21
CA ALA A 205 -4.90 -17.31 24.09
C ALA A 205 -4.49 -16.84 22.68
N LYS A 206 -5.23 -17.23 21.62
CA LYS A 206 -5.04 -16.75 20.26
C LYS A 206 -5.43 -15.27 20.12
N LEU A 207 -6.57 -14.88 20.70
CA LEU A 207 -6.98 -13.47 20.76
C LEU A 207 -5.95 -12.63 21.52
N LEU A 208 -5.43 -13.16 22.64
CA LEU A 208 -4.36 -12.52 23.41
C LEU A 208 -3.06 -12.38 22.61
N ASN A 209 -2.68 -13.40 21.84
CA ASN A 209 -1.50 -13.36 20.98
C ASN A 209 -1.68 -12.38 19.81
N PHE A 210 -2.89 -12.30 19.23
CA PHE A 210 -3.24 -11.31 18.22
C PHE A 210 -3.12 -9.87 18.79
N ILE A 211 -3.73 -9.60 19.95
CA ILE A 211 -3.65 -8.30 20.61
C ILE A 211 -2.19 -7.98 20.97
N GLY A 212 -1.45 -8.94 21.50
CA GLY A 212 -0.03 -8.78 21.83
C GLY A 212 0.82 -8.46 20.60
N SER A 213 0.61 -9.19 19.50
CA SER A 213 1.32 -8.97 18.23
C SER A 213 0.97 -7.60 17.64
N PHE A 214 -0.31 -7.22 17.65
CA PHE A 214 -0.77 -5.91 17.19
C PHE A 214 -0.16 -4.77 18.01
N LEU A 215 -0.22 -4.85 19.34
CA LEU A 215 0.37 -3.85 20.23
C LEU A 215 1.89 -3.76 20.08
N TYR A 216 2.57 -4.90 19.91
CA TYR A 216 3.99 -4.94 19.66
C TYR A 216 4.35 -4.26 18.34
N LEU A 217 3.64 -4.57 17.25
CA LEU A 217 3.90 -3.95 15.95
C LEU A 217 3.61 -2.45 16.00
N PHE A 218 2.41 -2.09 16.46
CA PHE A 218 1.99 -0.70 16.54
C PHE A 218 2.94 0.11 17.43
N GLY A 219 3.29 -0.40 18.61
CA GLY A 219 4.20 0.24 19.55
C GLY A 219 5.62 0.38 19.00
N SER A 220 6.20 -0.70 18.46
CA SER A 220 7.56 -0.67 17.90
C SER A 220 7.65 0.25 16.68
N SER A 221 6.69 0.19 15.75
CA SER A 221 6.66 1.09 14.59
C SER A 221 6.44 2.56 14.99
N THR A 222 5.65 2.83 16.04
CA THR A 222 5.48 4.19 16.58
C THR A 222 6.78 4.72 17.15
N ILE A 223 7.45 3.95 18.03
CA ILE A 223 8.71 4.36 18.67
C ILE A 223 9.79 4.60 17.61
N LEU A 224 9.93 3.66 16.68
CA LEU A 224 10.88 3.80 15.57
C LEU A 224 10.56 5.04 14.75
N GLY A 225 9.29 5.24 14.36
CA GLY A 225 8.89 6.38 13.52
C GLY A 225 9.11 7.73 14.21
N VAL A 226 8.84 7.80 15.52
CA VAL A 226 9.17 8.99 16.34
C VAL A 226 10.69 9.23 16.34
N ALA A 227 11.48 8.19 16.59
CA ALA A 227 12.94 8.30 16.65
C ALA A 227 13.55 8.72 15.30
N SER A 228 13.08 8.14 14.20
CA SER A 228 13.55 8.49 12.85
C SER A 228 13.08 9.89 12.44
N GLY A 229 11.84 10.28 12.79
CA GLY A 229 11.30 11.62 12.54
C GLY A 229 12.04 12.71 13.33
N LEU A 230 12.41 12.44 14.57
CA LEU A 230 13.28 13.31 15.38
C LEU A 230 14.68 13.41 14.79
N LEU A 231 15.25 12.28 14.36
CA LEU A 231 16.58 12.25 13.77
C LEU A 231 16.64 13.02 12.45
N SER A 232 15.64 12.84 11.59
CA SER A 232 15.54 13.56 10.32
C SER A 232 15.32 15.06 10.54
N ALA A 233 14.42 15.45 11.45
CA ALA A 233 14.22 16.86 11.78
C ALA A 233 15.48 17.50 12.39
N TYR A 234 16.20 16.78 13.25
CA TYR A 234 17.51 17.23 13.76
C TYR A 234 18.53 17.40 12.64
N THR A 235 18.57 16.45 11.69
CA THR A 235 19.48 16.47 10.55
C THR A 235 19.19 17.66 9.63
N ILE A 236 17.91 17.89 9.31
CA ILE A 236 17.46 19.04 8.55
C ILE A 236 17.85 20.32 9.26
N LYS A 237 17.49 20.48 10.55
CA LYS A 237 17.82 21.66 11.35
C LYS A 237 19.31 21.96 11.39
N LYS A 238 20.16 20.93 11.44
CA LYS A 238 21.63 21.08 11.47
C LYS A 238 22.20 21.44 10.10
N LEU A 239 21.66 20.88 9.02
CA LEU A 239 22.02 21.22 7.65
C LEU A 239 21.50 22.60 7.23
N TYR A 240 20.42 23.08 7.87
CA TYR A 240 19.77 24.36 7.58
C TYR A 240 20.51 25.61 8.08
N PHE A 241 21.71 25.45 8.65
CA PHE A 241 22.53 26.55 9.16
C PHE A 241 23.16 27.36 7.99
N GLY A 242 22.35 28.06 7.19
CA GLY A 242 22.85 29.12 6.31
C GLY A 242 22.26 29.26 4.90
N ARG A 243 21.26 28.48 4.48
CA ARG A 243 20.68 28.63 3.12
C ARG A 243 19.21 28.23 3.10
N HIS A 244 18.32 29.20 2.89
CA HIS A 244 16.90 28.96 2.65
C HIS A 244 16.71 28.51 1.19
N SER A 245 16.43 27.23 0.97
CA SER A 245 15.97 26.73 -0.33
C SER A 245 14.95 25.62 -0.09
N THR A 246 13.69 25.97 -0.31
CA THR A 246 12.51 25.12 -0.04
C THR A 246 12.57 23.80 -0.81
N ASP A 247 13.07 23.83 -2.05
CA ASP A 247 13.15 22.63 -2.90
C ASP A 247 14.10 21.57 -2.33
N HIS A 248 15.19 22.02 -1.69
CA HIS A 248 16.19 21.12 -1.10
C HIS A 248 15.64 20.47 0.16
N GLU A 249 14.84 21.22 0.93
CA GLU A 249 14.15 20.69 2.10
C GLU A 249 13.24 19.54 1.71
N VAL A 250 12.30 19.78 0.78
CA VAL A 250 11.36 18.75 0.31
C VAL A 250 12.09 17.52 -0.26
N SER A 251 13.18 17.74 -1.01
CA SER A 251 14.00 16.64 -1.54
C SER A 251 14.64 15.79 -0.44
N ILE A 252 15.23 16.43 0.59
CA ILE A 252 15.80 15.72 1.75
C ILE A 252 14.69 15.01 2.53
N MET A 253 13.52 15.63 2.67
CA MET A 253 12.37 15.02 3.34
C MET A 253 11.94 13.72 2.64
N MET A 254 11.81 13.74 1.31
CA MET A 254 11.50 12.55 0.52
C MET A 254 12.58 11.47 0.62
N LEU A 255 13.86 11.86 0.49
CA LEU A 255 15.00 10.93 0.59
C LEU A 255 15.08 10.28 1.97
N MET A 256 14.87 11.04 3.04
CA MET A 256 14.88 10.50 4.40
C MET A 256 13.71 9.53 4.61
N ALA A 257 12.51 9.84 4.09
CA ALA A 257 11.36 8.95 4.18
C ALA A 257 11.61 7.64 3.41
N TYR A 258 12.25 7.73 2.25
CA TYR A 258 12.63 6.55 1.48
C TYR A 258 13.73 5.73 2.17
N LEU A 259 14.75 6.40 2.72
CA LEU A 259 15.82 5.76 3.49
C LEU A 259 15.26 5.01 4.69
N SER A 260 14.28 5.62 5.37
CA SER A 260 13.62 5.04 6.52
C SER A 260 12.88 3.75 6.13
N TYR A 261 12.12 3.77 5.03
CA TYR A 261 11.47 2.58 4.47
C TYR A 261 12.50 1.47 4.14
N MET A 262 13.61 1.82 3.49
CA MET A 262 14.67 0.87 3.14
C MET A 262 15.39 0.29 4.36
N LEU A 263 15.57 1.07 5.42
CA LEU A 263 16.16 0.60 6.68
C LEU A 263 15.23 -0.38 7.39
N ALA A 264 13.92 -0.11 7.44
CA ALA A 264 12.93 -1.05 7.96
C ALA A 264 12.98 -2.38 7.18
N GLU A 265 13.08 -2.30 5.85
CA GLU A 265 13.26 -3.48 5.00
C GLU A 265 14.62 -4.18 5.09
N LYS A 266 15.67 -3.51 5.56
CA LYS A 266 16.95 -4.17 5.85
C LYS A 266 16.93 -4.88 7.19
N VAL A 267 16.31 -4.28 8.21
CA VAL A 267 16.12 -4.92 9.52
C VAL A 267 15.36 -6.25 9.34
N ARG A 268 14.44 -6.35 8.37
CA ARG A 268 13.81 -7.60 7.87
C ARG A 268 14.79 -8.75 7.67
N GLY A 269 15.91 -8.51 6.99
CA GLY A 269 16.87 -9.56 6.62
C GLY A 269 17.51 -10.25 7.82
N SER A 270 17.42 -9.61 8.98
CA SER A 270 17.97 -10.10 10.25
C SER A 270 17.00 -11.00 11.02
N GLN A 271 15.71 -11.00 10.67
CA GLN A 271 14.65 -11.70 11.41
C GLN A 271 13.79 -12.56 10.47
N PRO A 272 14.21 -13.81 10.17
CA PRO A 272 13.54 -14.69 9.20
C PRO A 272 12.15 -15.19 9.65
N SER A 273 11.75 -14.94 10.89
CA SER A 273 10.49 -15.43 11.48
C SER A 273 9.28 -14.51 11.26
N MET A 274 9.47 -13.31 10.71
CA MET A 274 8.35 -12.39 10.45
C MET A 274 7.81 -12.63 9.03
N PRO A 275 6.50 -12.93 8.86
CA PRO A 275 5.90 -13.10 7.55
C PRO A 275 6.01 -11.80 6.74
N LEU A 276 6.25 -11.94 5.44
CA LEU A 276 6.56 -10.87 4.50
C LEU A 276 5.62 -9.65 4.61
N GLN A 277 4.34 -9.90 4.93
CA GLN A 277 3.31 -8.88 5.07
C GLN A 277 3.45 -8.04 6.36
N HIS A 278 3.83 -8.63 7.50
CA HIS A 278 4.06 -7.90 8.75
C HIS A 278 5.14 -6.82 8.59
N CYS A 279 6.17 -7.12 7.78
CA CYS A 279 7.34 -6.27 7.63
C CYS A 279 7.07 -5.05 6.74
N ARG A 280 6.48 -5.24 5.55
CA ARG A 280 6.17 -4.14 4.61
C ARG A 280 5.33 -3.05 5.26
N LEU A 281 4.54 -3.44 6.25
CA LEU A 281 3.61 -2.55 6.90
C LEU A 281 4.11 -1.90 8.18
N SER A 282 5.03 -2.56 8.91
CA SER A 282 5.87 -1.86 9.87
C SER A 282 6.59 -0.69 9.18
N SER A 283 7.05 -0.88 7.93
CA SER A 283 7.63 0.19 7.12
C SER A 283 6.61 1.29 6.78
N ARG A 284 5.33 0.97 6.51
CA ARG A 284 4.26 1.97 6.33
C ARG A 284 4.01 2.77 7.60
N LEU A 285 3.80 2.11 8.74
CA LEU A 285 3.61 2.76 10.04
C LEU A 285 4.82 3.61 10.41
N PHE A 286 6.02 3.08 10.22
CA PHE A 286 7.26 3.79 10.47
C PHE A 286 7.37 5.06 9.62
N CYS A 287 7.12 4.96 8.31
CA CYS A 287 7.16 6.11 7.40
C CYS A 287 6.06 7.13 7.76
N PHE A 288 4.85 6.66 8.08
CA PHE A 288 3.74 7.47 8.55
C PHE A 288 4.07 8.24 9.82
N PHE A 289 4.54 7.57 10.86
CA PHE A 289 4.93 8.23 12.10
C PHE A 289 6.12 9.16 11.89
N MET A 290 7.13 8.75 11.11
CA MET A 290 8.23 9.63 10.75
C MET A 290 7.72 10.93 10.14
N LEU A 291 6.82 10.89 9.17
CA LEU A 291 6.27 12.08 8.50
C LEU A 291 5.45 12.96 9.43
N VAL A 292 4.56 12.34 10.20
CA VAL A 292 3.72 13.04 11.17
C VAL A 292 4.57 13.78 12.20
N TRP A 293 5.70 13.19 12.62
CA TRP A 293 6.62 13.79 13.59
C TRP A 293 7.61 14.79 12.97
N MET A 294 8.11 14.52 11.77
CA MET A 294 9.03 15.40 11.06
C MET A 294 8.37 16.70 10.63
N HIS A 295 7.07 16.67 10.30
CA HIS A 295 6.28 17.88 10.04
C HIS A 295 5.87 18.62 11.33
N TRP A 296 6.03 17.98 12.49
CA TRP A 296 5.73 18.59 13.79
C TRP A 296 6.87 19.47 14.31
N ILE A 297 8.11 19.05 14.06
CA ILE A 297 9.36 19.70 14.47
C ILE A 297 9.73 20.82 13.50
#